data_AF-A0A183VA91-F1
#
_entry.id   AF-A0A183VA91-F1
#
_cell.length_a   1.000
_cell.length_b   1.000
_cell.length_c   1.000
_cell.angle_alpha   90.00
_cell.angle_beta   90.00
_cell.angle_gamma   90.00
#
_symmetry.space_group_name_H-M   'P 1'
#
loop_
_entity.id
_entity.type
_entity.pdbx_description
1 polymer ?
#
loop_
_entity_poly.entity_id
_entity_poly.type
_entity_poly.pdbx_seq_one_letter_code
_entity_poly.pdbx_strand_id
1 'polypeptide(L)'
;MISLQKAFPAKIAYKCSFIFVLATLPIRLFCGMGTIALFLEDVLAVLTVLCVTAHFLFFARHFFGFYVVFLSCNREKMLVNGTLPTTRIQSTRYMKGVSAYFDMSSPAEAAIRLFIMALGEYTVFYRQINDCADPFMRVIGKMLFILYQLLVSLLMINLLIAMLTRTFDQISRSQKEWKRQWAQVILMVELSMKPQDRLIALRNYTRPIQTDKFRRSFIVTRRMEVRLVHSLPFDI
;
A
#
# COMPACT_ATOMS: atom_id res chain seq x y z
N MET A 1 -7.11 35.22 -0.78
CA MET A 1 -8.07 34.09 -0.70
C MET A 1 -7.36 32.75 -0.94
N ILE A 2 -6.29 32.44 -0.19
CA ILE A 2 -5.51 31.17 -0.29
C ILE A 2 -4.98 30.81 1.12
N SER A 3 -5.84 30.84 2.13
CA SER A 3 -5.49 30.43 3.49
C SER A 3 -6.45 29.40 4.10
N LEU A 4 -7.49 28.99 3.36
CA LEU A 4 -8.55 28.09 3.85
C LEU A 4 -8.35 26.61 3.50
N GLN A 5 -7.10 26.13 3.30
CA GLN A 5 -6.86 24.71 2.97
C GLN A 5 -5.67 24.04 3.66
N LYS A 6 -4.99 24.67 4.64
CA LYS A 6 -3.80 24.07 5.28
C LYS A 6 -4.01 23.43 6.65
N ALA A 7 -5.22 23.47 7.21
CA ALA A 7 -5.57 22.74 8.42
C ALA A 7 -7.11 22.69 8.47
N PHE A 8 -7.84 21.58 8.58
CA PHE A 8 -7.70 20.56 9.61
C PHE A 8 -8.73 19.40 9.38
N PRO A 9 -8.69 18.64 8.25
CA PRO A 9 -9.52 17.44 8.14
C PRO A 9 -9.25 16.46 9.28
N ALA A 10 -8.00 16.45 9.78
CA ALA A 10 -7.54 15.72 10.96
C ALA A 10 -8.29 16.06 12.27
N LYS A 11 -8.48 17.36 12.60
CA LYS A 11 -9.17 17.76 13.85
C LYS A 11 -10.67 17.55 13.77
N ILE A 12 -11.26 17.70 12.59
CA ILE A 12 -12.70 17.45 12.36
C ILE A 12 -12.98 15.95 12.46
N ALA A 13 -12.18 15.11 11.79
CA ALA A 13 -12.27 13.65 11.89
C ALA A 13 -12.06 13.14 13.32
N TYR A 14 -11.10 13.72 14.07
CA TYR A 14 -10.92 13.41 15.49
C TYR A 14 -12.15 13.76 16.34
N LYS A 15 -12.76 14.93 16.12
CA LYS A 15 -13.99 15.34 16.82
C LYS A 15 -15.18 14.44 16.46
N CYS A 16 -15.36 14.09 15.19
CA CYS A 16 -16.39 13.14 14.74
C CYS A 16 -16.17 11.76 15.34
N SER A 17 -14.93 11.27 15.34
CA SER A 17 -14.56 9.98 15.94
C SER A 17 -14.83 9.94 17.45
N PHE A 18 -14.52 11.02 18.18
CA PHE A 18 -14.84 11.15 19.60
C PHE A 18 -16.35 11.11 19.89
N ILE A 19 -17.16 11.69 19.00
CA ILE A 19 -18.63 11.63 19.08
C ILE A 19 -19.14 10.20 18.89
N PHE A 20 -18.59 9.45 17.93
CA PHE A 20 -18.95 8.03 17.71
C PHE A 20 -18.56 7.13 18.89
N VAL A 21 -17.38 7.35 19.49
CA VAL A 21 -16.97 6.66 20.74
C VAL A 21 -17.93 6.98 21.88
N LEU A 22 -18.27 8.25 22.08
CA LEU A 22 -19.21 8.67 23.12
C LEU A 22 -20.63 8.12 22.88
N ALA A 23 -21.05 7.98 21.62
CA ALA A 23 -22.34 7.39 21.26
C ALA A 23 -22.41 5.87 21.53
N THR A 24 -21.28 5.17 21.66
CA THR A 24 -21.25 3.74 21.99
C THR A 24 -21.60 3.48 23.46
N LEU A 25 -21.29 4.42 24.35
CA LEU A 25 -21.56 4.32 25.79
C LEU A 25 -23.05 4.31 26.18
N PRO A 26 -23.92 5.22 25.68
CA PRO A 26 -25.34 5.19 26.01
C PRO A 26 -26.03 3.95 25.44
N ILE A 27 -25.64 3.48 24.25
CA ILE A 27 -26.25 2.27 23.65
C ILE A 27 -25.98 1.05 24.54
N ARG A 28 -24.78 0.96 25.12
CA ARG A 28 -24.40 -0.09 26.10
C ARG A 28 -25.16 -0.04 27.42
N LEU A 29 -25.62 1.15 27.82
CA LEU A 29 -26.48 1.31 29.00
C LEU A 29 -27.93 0.90 28.70
N PHE A 30 -28.35 0.92 27.43
CA PHE A 30 -29.65 0.46 26.95
C PHE A 30 -29.71 -1.05 26.61
N CYS A 31 -28.71 -1.83 27.03
CA CYS A 31 -28.55 -3.28 26.77
C CYS A 31 -29.77 -4.16 27.18
N GLY A 32 -30.75 -3.60 27.90
CA GLY A 32 -32.00 -4.29 28.24
C GLY A 32 -33.09 -4.28 27.15
N MET A 33 -32.95 -3.54 26.06
CA MET A 33 -34.04 -3.29 25.08
C MET A 33 -33.98 -4.13 23.78
N GLY A 34 -33.47 -5.36 23.87
CA GLY A 34 -33.66 -6.38 22.82
C GLY A 34 -32.51 -6.58 21.83
N THR A 35 -32.65 -7.62 20.99
CA THR A 35 -31.64 -8.13 20.05
C THR A 35 -31.16 -7.11 19.00
N ILE A 36 -31.95 -6.09 18.71
CA ILE A 36 -31.65 -5.03 17.74
C ILE A 36 -30.60 -4.04 18.28
N ALA A 37 -30.56 -3.80 19.59
CA ALA A 37 -29.60 -2.89 20.21
C ALA A 37 -28.16 -3.43 20.15
N LEU A 38 -28.00 -4.74 20.38
CA LEU A 38 -26.72 -5.45 20.25
C LEU A 38 -26.15 -5.36 18.84
N PHE A 39 -27.01 -5.50 17.83
CA PHE A 39 -26.61 -5.36 16.44
C PHE A 39 -26.14 -3.94 16.14
N LEU A 40 -26.86 -2.93 16.63
CA LEU A 40 -26.52 -1.52 16.43
C LEU A 40 -25.20 -1.15 17.14
N GLU A 41 -24.91 -1.75 18.30
CA GLU A 41 -23.61 -1.60 18.98
C GLU A 41 -22.45 -2.15 18.16
N ASP A 42 -22.58 -3.36 17.62
CA ASP A 42 -21.52 -3.98 16.82
C ASP A 42 -21.22 -3.15 15.57
N VAL A 43 -22.27 -2.61 14.93
CA VAL A 43 -22.15 -1.75 13.74
C VAL A 43 -21.52 -0.41 14.07
N LEU A 44 -21.95 0.22 15.16
CA LEU A 44 -21.39 1.50 15.59
C LEU A 44 -19.94 1.33 16.06
N ALA A 45 -19.59 0.21 16.69
CA ALA A 45 -18.23 -0.12 17.07
C ALA A 45 -17.34 -0.30 15.83
N VAL A 46 -17.79 -1.02 14.80
CA VAL A 46 -17.06 -1.17 13.53
C VAL A 46 -16.88 0.19 12.84
N LEU A 47 -17.92 1.02 12.78
CA LEU A 47 -17.86 2.36 12.16
C LEU A 47 -16.93 3.31 12.93
N THR A 48 -16.97 3.27 14.26
CA THR A 48 -16.08 4.05 15.13
C THR A 48 -14.63 3.63 14.92
N VAL A 49 -14.37 2.32 14.90
CA VAL A 49 -13.04 1.77 14.62
C VAL A 49 -12.55 2.20 13.24
N LEU A 50 -13.42 2.21 12.22
CA LEU A 50 -13.13 2.68 10.87
C LEU A 50 -12.88 4.19 10.78
N CYS A 51 -13.57 5.03 11.56
CA CYS A 51 -13.40 6.50 11.51
C CYS A 51 -12.14 6.97 12.27
N VAL A 52 -11.73 6.25 13.32
CA VAL A 52 -10.45 6.47 14.04
C VAL A 52 -9.24 6.14 13.15
N THR A 53 -9.40 5.34 12.08
CA THR A 53 -8.30 4.79 11.24
C THR A 53 -7.38 5.82 10.61
N ALA A 54 -7.79 7.08 10.50
CA ALA A 54 -7.02 8.12 9.82
C ALA A 54 -5.74 8.54 10.58
N HIS A 55 -5.50 8.09 11.83
CA HIS A 55 -4.61 8.81 12.72
C HIS A 55 -3.50 8.10 13.50
N PHE A 56 -3.13 6.81 13.30
CA PHE A 56 -1.69 6.39 13.40
C PHE A 56 -1.35 4.89 13.34
N LEU A 57 -2.28 3.93 13.46
CA LEU A 57 -1.90 2.50 13.40
C LEU A 57 -2.88 1.71 12.52
N PHE A 58 -2.75 1.95 11.22
CA PHE A 58 -3.63 1.43 10.18
C PHE A 58 -3.67 -0.12 10.13
N PHE A 59 -2.52 -0.80 10.25
CA PHE A 59 -2.48 -2.27 10.18
C PHE A 59 -3.05 -2.94 11.43
N ALA A 60 -2.50 -2.60 12.62
CA ALA A 60 -2.83 -3.25 13.88
C ALA A 60 -4.35 -3.26 14.17
N ARG A 61 -5.08 -2.21 13.77
CA ARG A 61 -6.51 -2.03 14.04
C ARG A 61 -7.42 -2.70 13.00
N HIS A 62 -7.01 -2.80 11.74
CA HIS A 62 -7.78 -3.51 10.72
C HIS A 62 -7.88 -5.01 11.04
N PHE A 63 -6.85 -5.59 11.69
CA PHE A 63 -6.92 -6.94 12.25
C PHE A 63 -8.07 -7.09 13.26
N PHE A 64 -8.25 -6.10 14.16
CA PHE A 64 -9.37 -6.12 15.11
C PHE A 64 -10.73 -5.96 14.42
N GLY A 65 -10.82 -5.16 13.35
CA GLY A 65 -12.05 -5.00 12.57
C GLY A 65 -12.51 -6.30 11.91
N PHE A 66 -11.59 -7.00 11.24
CA PHE A 66 -11.90 -8.33 10.67
C PHE A 66 -12.23 -9.36 11.76
N TYR A 67 -11.47 -9.36 12.87
CA TYR A 67 -11.73 -10.26 14.00
C TYR A 67 -13.16 -10.11 14.54
N VAL A 68 -13.65 -8.87 14.71
CA VAL A 68 -15.03 -8.62 15.17
C VAL A 68 -16.07 -9.10 14.16
N VAL A 69 -15.89 -8.81 12.87
CA VAL A 69 -16.84 -9.26 11.82
C VAL A 69 -16.94 -10.79 11.76
N PHE A 70 -15.81 -11.50 11.86
CA PHE A 70 -15.81 -12.96 11.90
C PHE A 70 -16.39 -13.53 13.19
N LEU A 71 -16.14 -12.89 14.34
CA LEU A 71 -16.73 -13.27 15.61
C LEU A 71 -18.27 -13.14 15.57
N SER A 72 -18.80 -12.03 15.07
CA SER A 72 -20.25 -11.82 14.93
C SER A 72 -20.87 -12.85 13.98
N CYS A 73 -20.21 -13.15 12.86
CA CYS A 73 -20.67 -14.19 11.92
C CYS A 73 -20.67 -15.60 12.54
N ASN A 74 -19.64 -15.94 13.31
CA ASN A 74 -19.56 -17.24 14.00
C ASN A 74 -20.63 -17.35 15.09
N ARG A 75 -20.94 -16.26 15.82
CA ARG A 75 -22.00 -16.24 16.82
C ARG A 75 -23.38 -16.54 16.22
N GLU A 76 -23.71 -15.97 15.07
CA GLU A 76 -24.97 -16.24 14.37
C GLU A 76 -25.06 -17.68 13.86
N LYS A 77 -23.96 -18.24 13.32
CA LYS A 77 -23.91 -19.65 12.90
C LYS A 77 -24.17 -20.62 14.05
N MET A 78 -23.70 -20.29 15.26
CA MET A 78 -23.97 -21.09 16.47
C MET A 78 -25.43 -20.98 16.95
N LEU A 79 -26.07 -19.81 16.77
CA LEU A 79 -27.49 -19.61 17.07
C LEU A 79 -28.39 -20.36 16.08
N VAL A 80 -28.04 -20.36 14.79
CA VAL A 80 -28.82 -21.03 13.72
C VAL A 80 -28.63 -22.55 13.74
N ASN A 81 -27.44 -23.06 14.08
CA ASN A 81 -27.18 -24.50 14.17
C ASN A 81 -27.62 -25.15 15.49
N GLY A 82 -28.28 -24.42 16.39
CA GLY A 82 -29.08 -25.00 17.49
C GLY A 82 -28.27 -25.68 18.60
N THR A 83 -27.35 -24.97 19.26
CA THR A 83 -26.74 -25.41 20.53
C THR A 83 -27.25 -24.64 21.76
N LEU A 84 -28.48 -24.14 21.73
CA LEU A 84 -29.32 -24.01 22.94
C LEU A 84 -30.48 -25.02 22.85
N PRO A 85 -30.90 -25.64 23.96
CA PRO A 85 -31.65 -26.88 23.95
C PRO A 85 -33.11 -26.64 23.64
N THR A 86 -33.48 -26.69 22.37
CA THR A 86 -34.87 -26.95 21.98
C THR A 86 -34.91 -28.08 20.96
N THR A 87 -35.18 -29.26 21.52
CA THR A 87 -35.67 -30.49 20.88
C THR A 87 -36.11 -30.34 19.41
N ARG A 88 -35.29 -30.85 18.48
CA ARG A 88 -35.73 -31.78 17.44
C ARG A 88 -34.53 -32.30 16.65
N ILE A 89 -34.37 -33.61 16.70
CA ILE A 89 -33.48 -34.38 15.86
C ILE A 89 -33.98 -34.22 14.42
N GLN A 90 -33.21 -33.55 13.56
CA GLN A 90 -33.19 -33.87 12.15
C GLN A 90 -31.77 -33.74 11.62
N SER A 91 -31.09 -34.88 11.63
CA SER A 91 -29.81 -35.13 10.99
C SER A 91 -29.89 -34.84 9.50
N THR A 92 -29.39 -33.68 9.07
CA THR A 92 -28.89 -33.52 7.70
C THR A 92 -27.47 -33.01 7.78
N ARG A 93 -26.54 -33.97 7.72
CA ARG A 93 -25.19 -33.80 7.20
C ARG A 93 -24.40 -32.69 7.91
N TYR A 94 -23.72 -33.06 8.99
CA TYR A 94 -22.40 -32.49 9.26
C TYR A 94 -21.57 -32.60 7.97
N MET A 95 -21.55 -31.54 7.15
CA MET A 95 -20.51 -31.34 6.15
C MET A 95 -19.27 -30.85 6.89
N LYS A 96 -18.75 -31.78 7.69
CA LYS A 96 -17.40 -31.80 8.23
C LYS A 96 -16.48 -31.86 7.01
N GLY A 97 -16.16 -30.70 6.45
CA GLY A 97 -15.40 -30.62 5.20
C GLY A 97 -14.66 -29.30 4.96
N VAL A 98 -15.19 -28.13 5.32
CA VAL A 98 -14.53 -26.86 4.93
C VAL A 98 -14.59 -25.71 5.97
N SER A 99 -15.27 -25.83 7.12
CA SER A 99 -15.50 -24.66 8.00
C SER A 99 -15.22 -24.85 9.49
N ALA A 100 -14.40 -25.83 9.87
CA ALA A 100 -13.87 -25.95 11.25
C ALA A 100 -12.46 -25.33 11.39
N TYR A 101 -11.83 -24.92 10.30
CA TYR A 101 -10.45 -24.38 10.28
C TYR A 101 -10.40 -22.85 10.28
N PHE A 102 -11.54 -22.17 10.33
CA PHE A 102 -11.60 -20.70 10.34
C PHE A 102 -12.37 -20.19 11.56
N ASP A 103 -11.87 -20.60 12.72
CA ASP A 103 -12.21 -19.93 13.97
C ASP A 103 -11.02 -19.02 14.32
N MET A 104 -11.19 -17.72 14.10
CA MET A 104 -10.23 -16.71 14.56
C MET A 104 -10.45 -16.51 16.06
N SER A 105 -10.10 -17.53 16.86
CA SER A 105 -10.28 -17.51 18.32
C SER A 105 -9.23 -16.66 19.03
N SER A 106 -8.08 -16.42 18.39
CA SER A 106 -6.99 -15.59 18.92
C SER A 106 -6.62 -14.44 17.98
N PRO A 107 -6.25 -13.26 18.54
CA PRO A 107 -5.88 -12.09 17.74
C PRO A 107 -4.58 -12.30 16.95
N ALA A 108 -3.68 -13.16 17.42
CA ALA A 108 -2.43 -13.49 16.73
C ALA A 108 -2.68 -14.35 15.48
N GLU A 109 -3.59 -15.31 15.56
CA GLU A 109 -3.99 -16.12 14.41
C GLU A 109 -4.69 -15.28 13.33
N ALA A 110 -5.50 -14.30 13.75
CA ALA A 110 -6.09 -13.34 12.83
C ALA A 110 -5.01 -12.49 12.10
N ALA A 111 -3.91 -12.17 12.79
CA ALA A 111 -2.82 -11.39 12.22
C ALA A 111 -2.09 -12.12 11.10
N ILE A 112 -1.74 -13.39 11.31
CA ILE A 112 -1.04 -14.22 10.32
C ILE A 112 -1.93 -14.43 9.09
N ARG A 113 -3.22 -14.69 9.30
CA ARG A 113 -4.16 -14.92 8.19
C ARG A 113 -4.40 -13.66 7.35
N LEU A 114 -4.44 -12.48 7.99
CA LEU A 114 -4.54 -11.21 7.25
C LEU A 114 -3.23 -10.88 6.51
N PHE A 115 -2.07 -11.27 7.03
CA PHE A 115 -0.82 -11.21 6.30
C PHE A 115 -0.83 -12.10 5.04
N ILE A 116 -1.29 -13.35 5.16
CA ILE A 116 -1.44 -14.28 4.03
C ILE A 116 -2.42 -13.72 2.98
N MET A 117 -3.53 -13.12 3.41
CA MET A 117 -4.45 -12.42 2.53
C MET A 117 -3.75 -11.28 1.76
N ALA A 118 -2.93 -10.47 2.44
CA ALA A 118 -2.18 -9.39 1.81
C ALA A 118 -1.16 -9.88 0.75
N LEU A 119 -0.67 -11.13 0.88
CA LEU A 119 0.19 -11.78 -0.12
C LEU A 119 -0.56 -12.28 -1.36
N GLY A 120 -1.90 -12.29 -1.35
CA GLY A 120 -2.74 -12.61 -2.52
C GLY A 120 -3.68 -13.80 -2.37
N GLU A 121 -3.70 -14.49 -1.22
CA GLU A 121 -4.63 -15.61 -0.98
C GLU A 121 -6.01 -15.14 -0.45
N TYR A 122 -6.64 -14.19 -1.14
CA TYR A 122 -7.86 -13.54 -0.66
C TYR A 122 -9.16 -14.33 -0.89
N THR A 123 -9.13 -15.33 -1.78
CA THR A 123 -10.34 -16.07 -2.20
C THR A 123 -10.98 -16.87 -1.07
N VAL A 124 -10.18 -17.42 -0.17
CA VAL A 124 -10.64 -18.21 0.99
C VAL A 124 -11.39 -17.34 1.98
N PHE A 125 -10.85 -16.15 2.27
CA PHE A 125 -11.48 -15.16 3.15
C PHE A 125 -12.78 -14.60 2.58
N TYR A 126 -12.80 -14.29 1.29
CA TYR A 126 -14.00 -13.77 0.63
C TYR A 126 -15.17 -14.75 0.71
N ARG A 127 -14.90 -16.06 0.49
CA ARG A 127 -15.92 -17.11 0.59
C ARG A 127 -16.56 -17.13 1.98
N GLN A 128 -15.77 -17.01 3.04
CA GLN A 128 -16.29 -17.07 4.41
C GLN A 128 -17.14 -15.85 4.78
N ILE A 129 -16.77 -14.66 4.32
CA ILE A 129 -17.61 -13.45 4.47
C ILE A 129 -18.92 -13.63 3.69
N ASN A 130 -18.86 -14.24 2.50
CA ASN A 130 -20.04 -14.48 1.67
C ASN A 130 -20.97 -15.57 2.23
N ASP A 131 -20.42 -16.53 2.98
CA ASP A 131 -21.17 -17.61 3.66
C ASP A 131 -21.84 -17.16 4.97
N CYS A 132 -21.76 -15.87 5.31
CA CYS A 132 -22.44 -15.33 6.49
C CYS A 132 -23.95 -15.19 6.25
N ALA A 133 -24.77 -15.65 7.21
CA ALA A 133 -26.22 -15.66 7.06
C ALA A 133 -26.83 -14.25 7.08
N ASP A 134 -26.32 -13.36 7.94
CA ASP A 134 -26.80 -11.98 8.00
C ASP A 134 -26.35 -11.15 6.78
N PRO A 135 -27.29 -10.54 6.03
CA PRO A 135 -26.98 -9.81 4.82
C PRO A 135 -26.22 -8.51 5.08
N PHE A 136 -26.40 -7.90 6.25
CA PHE A 136 -25.81 -6.60 6.58
C PHE A 136 -24.35 -6.76 7.02
N MET A 137 -24.04 -7.74 7.87
CA MET A 137 -22.67 -8.09 8.22
C MET A 137 -21.86 -8.55 7.00
N ARG A 138 -22.49 -9.27 6.06
CA ARG A 138 -21.90 -9.63 4.77
C ARG A 138 -21.49 -8.39 3.95
N VAL A 139 -22.35 -7.37 3.88
CA VAL A 139 -22.07 -6.13 3.14
C VAL A 139 -20.93 -5.37 3.79
N ILE A 140 -20.96 -5.20 5.11
CA ILE A 140 -19.87 -4.54 5.87
C ILE A 140 -18.55 -5.27 5.67
N GLY A 141 -18.54 -6.60 5.77
CA GLY A 141 -17.34 -7.41 5.56
C GLY A 141 -16.75 -7.24 4.17
N LYS A 142 -17.58 -7.21 3.12
CA LYS A 142 -17.13 -6.95 1.74
C LYS A 142 -16.54 -5.56 1.56
N MET A 143 -17.17 -4.53 2.13
CA MET A 143 -16.66 -3.16 2.08
C MET A 143 -15.33 -3.00 2.81
N LEU A 144 -15.21 -3.59 4.01
CA LEU A 144 -14.00 -3.55 4.82
C LEU A 144 -12.85 -4.33 4.15
N PHE A 145 -13.17 -5.42 3.45
CA PHE A 145 -12.23 -6.20 2.65
C PHE A 145 -11.66 -5.41 1.46
N ILE A 146 -12.52 -4.76 0.66
CA ILE A 146 -12.06 -3.97 -0.49
C ILE A 146 -11.22 -2.77 -0.03
N LEU A 147 -11.67 -2.07 1.00
CA LEU A 147 -10.95 -0.93 1.58
C LEU A 147 -9.56 -1.34 2.09
N TYR A 148 -9.48 -2.48 2.78
CA TYR A 148 -8.20 -3.05 3.24
C TYR A 148 -7.26 -3.34 2.07
N GLN A 149 -7.74 -4.05 1.04
CA GLN A 149 -6.92 -4.44 -0.11
C GLN A 149 -6.35 -3.24 -0.86
N LEU A 150 -7.16 -2.19 -1.03
CA LEU A 150 -6.73 -0.95 -1.67
C LEU A 150 -5.63 -0.27 -0.86
N LEU A 151 -5.84 -0.12 0.45
CA LEU A 151 -4.91 0.62 1.31
C LEU A 151 -3.57 -0.08 1.49
N VAL A 152 -3.57 -1.42 1.63
CA VAL A 152 -2.32 -2.21 1.68
C VAL A 152 -1.56 -2.10 0.36
N SER A 153 -2.24 -2.20 -0.77
CA SER A 153 -1.60 -2.11 -2.10
C SER A 153 -0.95 -0.73 -2.31
N LEU A 154 -1.65 0.36 -1.95
CA LEU A 154 -1.10 1.71 -2.04
C LEU A 154 0.16 1.87 -1.18
N LEU A 155 0.13 1.37 0.06
CA LEU A 155 1.29 1.49 0.94
C LEU A 155 2.49 0.67 0.45
N MET A 156 2.26 -0.57 0.03
CA MET A 156 3.31 -1.44 -0.51
C MET A 156 4.00 -0.77 -1.71
N ILE A 157 3.23 -0.19 -2.63
CA ILE A 157 3.76 0.54 -3.78
C ILE A 157 4.54 1.79 -3.33
N ASN A 158 4.04 2.55 -2.35
CA ASN A 158 4.71 3.75 -1.85
C ASN A 158 6.09 3.45 -1.26
N LEU A 159 6.22 2.36 -0.50
CA LEU A 159 7.49 1.95 0.08
C LEU A 159 8.43 1.34 -0.97
N LEU A 160 7.88 0.59 -1.93
CA LEU A 160 8.65 0.03 -3.05
C LEU A 160 9.26 1.13 -3.91
N ILE A 161 8.46 2.13 -4.32
CA ILE A 161 8.93 3.26 -5.12
C ILE A 161 10.03 4.00 -4.36
N ALA A 162 9.84 4.29 -3.07
CA ALA A 162 10.84 5.00 -2.27
C ALA A 162 12.20 4.28 -2.24
N MET A 163 12.20 2.94 -2.07
CA MET A 163 13.42 2.14 -2.05
C MET A 163 14.06 2.06 -3.45
N LEU A 164 13.26 1.76 -4.48
CA LEU A 164 13.74 1.63 -5.85
C LEU A 164 14.32 2.95 -6.36
N THR A 165 13.64 4.08 -6.16
CA THR A 165 14.14 5.40 -6.57
C THR A 165 15.50 5.69 -5.95
N ARG A 166 15.72 5.38 -4.67
CA ARG A 166 17.03 5.55 -4.02
C ARG A 166 18.10 4.67 -4.67
N THR A 167 17.80 3.41 -4.97
CA THR A 167 18.76 2.52 -5.65
C THR A 167 19.05 2.97 -7.09
N PHE A 168 18.05 3.46 -7.82
CA PHE A 168 18.24 4.04 -9.14
C PHE A 168 19.11 5.31 -9.11
N ASP A 169 18.90 6.18 -8.12
CA ASP A 169 19.75 7.36 -7.91
C ASP A 169 21.19 6.97 -7.60
N GLN A 170 21.41 5.94 -6.78
CA GLN A 170 22.74 5.43 -6.45
C GLN A 170 23.46 4.86 -7.69
N ILE A 171 22.75 4.12 -8.54
CA ILE A 171 23.29 3.59 -9.81
C ILE A 171 23.64 4.76 -10.75
N SER A 172 22.75 5.75 -10.87
CA SER A 172 22.97 6.95 -11.69
C SER A 172 24.18 7.76 -11.21
N ARG A 173 24.37 7.91 -9.89
CA ARG A 173 25.56 8.55 -9.31
C ARG A 173 26.84 7.76 -9.62
N SER A 174 26.82 6.43 -9.53
CA SER A 174 27.96 5.59 -9.87
C SER A 174 28.37 5.75 -11.35
N GLN A 175 27.39 5.96 -12.24
CA GLN A 175 27.64 6.29 -13.65
C GLN A 175 28.36 7.64 -13.86
N LYS A 176 28.17 8.59 -12.94
CA LYS A 176 28.87 9.88 -12.98
C LYS A 176 30.27 9.78 -12.36
N GLU A 177 30.39 9.01 -11.27
CA GLU A 177 31.66 8.80 -10.58
C GLU A 177 32.68 8.07 -11.45
N TRP A 178 32.29 7.05 -12.23
CA TRP A 178 33.27 6.40 -13.12
C TRP A 178 33.80 7.38 -14.18
N LYS A 179 32.95 8.25 -14.74
CA LYS A 179 33.40 9.27 -15.70
C LYS A 179 34.34 10.27 -15.03
N ARG A 180 34.06 10.66 -13.78
CA ARG A 180 34.94 11.52 -12.99
C ARG A 180 36.29 10.86 -12.75
N GLN A 181 36.32 9.60 -12.32
CA GLN A 181 37.55 8.84 -12.11
C GLN A 181 38.35 8.69 -13.42
N TRP A 182 37.67 8.39 -14.52
CA TRP A 182 38.30 8.28 -15.83
C TRP A 182 38.93 9.61 -16.27
N ALA A 183 38.23 10.73 -16.08
CA ALA A 183 38.77 12.06 -16.34
C ALA A 183 39.96 12.41 -15.42
N GLN A 184 39.94 12.01 -14.15
CA GLN A 184 41.07 12.20 -13.24
C GLN A 184 42.31 11.41 -13.68
N VAL A 185 42.14 10.17 -14.12
CA VAL A 185 43.25 9.36 -14.66
C VAL A 185 43.83 10.00 -15.91
N ILE A 186 43.00 10.45 -16.85
CA ILE A 186 43.46 11.17 -18.05
C ILE A 186 44.25 12.43 -17.66
N LEU A 187 43.72 13.23 -16.73
CA LEU A 187 44.40 14.45 -16.27
C LEU A 187 45.74 14.15 -15.62
N MET A 188 45.83 13.10 -14.80
CA MET A 188 47.09 12.65 -14.19
C MET A 188 48.10 12.22 -15.25
N VAL A 189 47.65 11.51 -16.30
CA VAL A 189 48.49 11.14 -17.45
C VAL A 189 48.96 12.39 -18.20
N GLU A 190 48.07 13.36 -18.48
CA GLU A 190 48.43 14.61 -19.15
C GLU A 190 49.46 15.43 -18.36
N LEU A 191 49.32 15.48 -17.04
CA LEU A 191 50.25 16.15 -16.12
C LEU A 191 51.62 15.48 -16.04
N SER A 192 51.68 14.15 -16.21
CA SER A 192 52.93 13.38 -16.19
C SER A 192 53.80 13.54 -17.46
N MET A 193 53.23 14.04 -18.56
CA MET A 193 53.95 14.25 -19.83
C MET A 193 54.68 15.60 -19.88
N LYS A 194 55.79 15.65 -20.62
CA LYS A 194 56.52 16.91 -20.88
C LYS A 194 55.66 17.87 -21.73
N PRO A 195 55.80 19.20 -21.56
CA PRO A 195 54.97 20.19 -22.27
C PRO A 195 54.99 20.06 -23.80
N GLN A 196 56.11 19.64 -24.39
CA GLN A 196 56.25 19.48 -25.83
C GLN A 196 55.43 18.29 -26.36
N ASP A 197 55.46 17.15 -25.67
CA ASP A 197 54.68 15.95 -26.02
C ASP A 197 53.17 16.22 -25.87
N ARG A 198 52.78 17.01 -24.85
CA ARG A 198 51.39 17.45 -24.66
C ARG A 198 50.88 18.29 -25.83
N LEU A 199 51.71 19.20 -26.36
CA LEU A 199 51.35 20.03 -27.52
C LEU A 199 51.18 19.19 -28.79
N ILE A 200 52.03 18.16 -28.98
CA ILE A 200 51.92 17.22 -30.11
C ILE A 200 50.62 16.42 -29.99
N ALA A 201 50.31 15.89 -28.81
CA ALA A 201 49.05 15.17 -28.56
C ALA A 201 47.82 16.06 -28.80
N LEU A 202 47.81 17.30 -28.28
CA LEU A 202 46.74 18.27 -28.52
C LEU A 202 46.55 18.58 -30.02
N ARG A 203 47.66 18.67 -30.76
CA ARG A 203 47.66 18.89 -32.21
C ARG A 203 47.02 17.72 -32.98
N ASN A 204 47.11 16.50 -32.45
CA ASN A 204 46.50 15.30 -33.04
C ASN A 204 44.98 15.24 -32.79
N TYR A 205 44.50 15.73 -31.64
CA TYR A 205 43.07 15.79 -31.31
C TYR A 205 42.32 16.98 -31.95
N THR A 206 43.04 17.99 -32.45
CA THR A 206 42.47 19.19 -33.07
C THR A 206 42.58 19.18 -34.59
N ARG A 207 41.58 19.73 -35.27
CA ARG A 207 41.57 19.89 -36.73
C ARG A 207 41.61 21.38 -37.11
N PRO A 208 42.28 21.78 -38.20
CA PRO A 208 42.26 23.17 -38.65
C PRO A 208 40.85 23.59 -39.11
N ILE A 209 40.48 24.83 -38.82
CA ILE A 209 39.21 25.44 -39.22
C ILE A 209 39.40 25.99 -40.64
N GLN A 210 38.93 25.23 -41.62
CA GLN A 210 38.94 25.64 -43.03
C GLN A 210 40.37 25.90 -43.56
N THR A 211 40.54 26.84 -44.50
CA THR A 211 41.83 27.13 -45.19
C THR A 211 42.90 27.73 -44.27
N ASP A 212 42.51 28.21 -43.09
CA ASP A 212 43.42 28.79 -42.10
C ASP A 212 44.02 27.68 -41.20
N LYS A 213 45.33 27.44 -41.35
CA LYS A 213 46.07 26.42 -40.58
C LYS A 213 46.32 26.83 -39.12
N PHE A 214 46.17 28.11 -38.79
CA PHE A 214 46.46 28.65 -37.45
C PHE A 214 45.28 28.53 -36.49
N ARG A 215 44.04 28.56 -37.01
CA ARG A 215 42.84 28.32 -36.21
C ARG A 215 42.51 26.84 -36.20
N ARG A 216 42.45 26.23 -35.02
CA ARG A 216 42.12 24.81 -34.85
C ARG A 216 40.92 24.65 -33.90
N SER A 217 40.09 23.64 -34.16
CA SER A 217 38.92 23.29 -33.37
C SER A 217 38.93 21.82 -32.98
N PHE A 218 38.17 21.50 -31.94
CA PHE A 218 37.83 20.12 -31.58
C PHE A 218 36.56 19.70 -32.31
N ILE A 219 36.59 18.52 -32.93
CA ILE A 219 35.38 17.94 -33.53
C ILE A 219 34.65 17.18 -32.43
N VAL A 220 33.52 17.71 -31.99
CA VAL A 220 32.64 17.02 -31.05
C VAL A 220 31.48 16.43 -31.85
N THR A 221 31.52 15.13 -32.10
CA THR A 221 30.38 14.41 -32.66
C THR A 221 29.35 14.18 -31.56
N ARG A 222 28.39 15.10 -31.44
CA ARG A 222 27.22 14.87 -30.59
C ARG A 222 26.33 13.86 -31.30
N ARG A 223 26.23 12.65 -30.76
CA ARG A 223 25.18 11.71 -31.17
C ARG A 223 23.85 12.33 -30.76
N MET A 224 23.13 12.92 -31.71
CA MET A 224 21.77 13.35 -31.47
C MET A 224 20.90 12.11 -31.48
N GLU A 225 20.49 11.64 -30.31
CA GLU A 225 19.32 10.78 -30.20
C GLU A 225 18.14 11.61 -30.70
N VAL A 226 17.78 11.41 -31.97
CA VAL A 226 16.48 11.85 -32.48
C VAL A 226 15.47 11.00 -31.74
N ARG A 227 15.01 11.50 -30.58
CA ARG A 227 13.84 10.97 -29.91
C ARG A 227 12.69 11.23 -30.88
N LEU A 228 12.39 10.25 -31.74
CA LEU A 228 11.17 10.25 -32.52
C LEU A 228 10.05 10.34 -31.50
N VAL A 229 9.52 11.54 -31.32
CA VAL A 229 8.22 11.76 -30.71
C VAL A 229 7.25 11.10 -31.68
N HIS A 230 7.05 9.80 -31.52
CA HIS A 230 5.92 9.13 -32.12
C HIS A 230 4.71 9.61 -31.33
N SER A 231 4.16 10.73 -31.78
CA SER A 231 2.78 11.10 -31.54
C SER A 231 1.91 10.01 -32.18
N LEU A 232 1.68 8.94 -31.43
CA LEU A 232 0.52 8.08 -31.67
C LEU A 232 -0.58 8.58 -30.72
N PRO A 233 -1.75 8.96 -31.26
CA PRO A 233 -2.92 9.24 -30.44
C PRO A 233 -3.39 7.92 -29.80
N PHE A 234 -4.01 8.02 -28.62
CA PHE A 234 -4.90 7.05 -27.97
C PHE A 234 -4.87 5.58 -28.44
N ASP A 235 -4.61 4.65 -27.51
CA ASP A 235 -5.65 3.71 -27.06
C ASP A 235 -5.16 2.75 -25.96
N ILE A 236 -6.03 2.60 -24.96
CA ILE A 236 -6.06 1.70 -23.77
C ILE A 236 -5.31 2.18 -22.51
#